data_AF-A0A9E3XX84-F1
#
_entry.id   AF-A0A9E3XX84-F1
#
_cell.length_a   1.000
_cell.length_b   1.000
_cell.length_c   1.000
_cell.angle_alpha   90.00
_cell.angle_beta   90.00
_cell.angle_gamma   90.00
#
_symmetry.space_group_name_H-M   'P 1'
#
loop_
_entity.id
_entity.type
_entity.pdbx_description
1 polymer ?
#
loop_
_entity_poly.entity_id
_entity_poly.type
_entity_poly.pdbx_seq_one_letter_code
_entity_poly.pdbx_strand_id
1 'polypeptide(L)'
;MNIRTPFLSALVAATLVFTACSSEQSSTGGADTSTTADAATSTSAPDSTATSVAPATATTATPATATTATPTTAAPSTAAPTTPATTPSGGCGGASGIPAGADLGTVIHGDIDGDLADDTVTEYSLDGVPHVHAQLATGGQSDAVVQIGFADHVQINFHDFDHSLGADVPPPVAVLAVGAAQTGTAYYTLLTLTTHYCIQPWHVSGGAMFVGHVSAQGPFEGLMCDGGMGHIFTSMTQAENTGGNNWHITTTLMHHNFTLVTFDAPQAFDTTGTEASIVAQYGDIVGCGRAPLFT
;
A
#
# COMPACT_ATOMS: atom_id res chain seq x y z
N MET A 1 9.48 2.42 60.54
CA MET A 1 10.48 1.48 59.99
C MET A 1 9.98 1.10 58.61
N ASN A 2 10.35 1.87 57.58
CA ASN A 2 9.77 1.75 56.24
C ASN A 2 10.81 1.14 55.30
N ILE A 3 10.49 -0.01 54.72
CA ILE A 3 11.33 -0.68 53.74
C ILE A 3 10.98 -0.09 52.37
N ARG A 4 11.99 0.48 51.68
CA ARG A 4 11.90 0.86 50.27
C ARG A 4 12.60 -0.21 49.44
N THR A 5 11.88 -0.84 48.52
CA THR A 5 12.43 -1.71 47.48
C THR A 5 12.82 -0.87 46.26
N PRO A 6 14.04 -0.97 45.73
CA PRO A 6 14.39 -0.42 44.43
C PRO A 6 14.02 -1.39 43.30
N PHE A 7 13.37 -0.91 42.25
CA PHE A 7 13.29 -1.62 40.98
C PHE A 7 14.63 -1.51 40.24
N LEU A 8 15.16 -2.63 39.75
CA LEU A 8 16.25 -2.63 38.76
C LEU A 8 15.64 -2.52 37.36
N SER A 9 16.01 -1.47 36.62
CA SER A 9 15.81 -1.42 35.17
C SER A 9 17.00 -2.10 34.50
N ALA A 10 16.75 -3.19 33.75
CA ALA A 10 17.77 -3.84 32.94
C ALA A 10 17.79 -3.22 31.53
N LEU A 11 18.91 -2.56 31.18
CA LEU A 11 19.15 -2.03 29.84
C LEU A 11 19.69 -3.17 28.95
N VAL A 12 18.90 -3.62 27.98
CA VAL A 12 19.35 -4.58 26.95
C VAL A 12 19.80 -3.80 25.72
N ALA A 13 21.12 -3.73 25.49
CA ALA A 13 21.68 -3.18 24.26
C ALA A 13 21.76 -4.26 23.18
N ALA A 14 20.92 -4.18 22.15
CA ALA A 14 20.98 -5.05 20.99
C ALA A 14 21.91 -4.44 19.92
N THR A 15 23.05 -5.08 19.66
CA THR A 15 24.00 -4.65 18.61
C THR A 15 23.62 -5.31 17.28
N LEU A 16 23.02 -4.55 16.37
CA LEU A 16 22.75 -4.98 14.99
C LEU A 16 24.02 -4.89 14.14
N VAL A 17 24.47 -6.04 13.63
CA VAL A 17 25.55 -6.13 12.63
C VAL A 17 24.90 -6.29 11.25
N PHE A 18 25.01 -5.27 10.41
CA PHE A 18 24.60 -5.38 9.00
C PHE A 18 25.72 -6.00 8.16
N THR A 19 25.56 -7.26 7.79
CA THR A 19 26.40 -7.92 6.78
C THR A 19 25.73 -7.74 5.42
N ALA A 20 26.30 -6.90 4.55
CA ALA A 20 25.78 -6.71 3.20
C ALA A 20 26.14 -7.91 2.31
N CYS A 21 25.14 -8.64 1.83
CA CYS A 21 25.29 -9.65 0.78
C CYS A 21 24.98 -9.04 -0.58
N SER A 22 26.01 -8.75 -1.36
CA SER A 22 25.87 -8.61 -2.82
C SER A 22 25.80 -10.00 -3.45
N SER A 23 24.80 -10.25 -4.29
CA SER A 23 24.71 -11.47 -5.09
C SER A 23 24.75 -11.14 -6.59
N GLU A 24 25.96 -11.13 -7.14
CA GLU A 24 26.14 -11.37 -8.58
C GLU A 24 25.70 -12.81 -8.86
N GLN A 25 24.73 -13.01 -9.76
CA GLN A 25 24.38 -14.36 -10.23
C GLN A 25 24.55 -14.45 -11.74
N SER A 26 25.77 -14.83 -12.14
CA SER A 26 26.09 -15.28 -13.49
C SER A 26 26.17 -16.81 -13.47
N SER A 27 25.32 -17.48 -14.24
CA SER A 27 25.44 -18.93 -14.47
C SER A 27 25.49 -19.23 -15.96
N THR A 28 26.69 -19.47 -16.45
CA THR A 28 26.96 -20.05 -17.77
C THR A 28 26.37 -21.46 -17.88
N GLY A 29 25.91 -21.82 -19.08
CA GLY A 29 25.31 -23.13 -19.33
C GLY A 29 26.31 -24.29 -19.37
N GLY A 30 25.77 -25.50 -19.27
CA GLY A 30 26.47 -26.76 -19.50
C GLY A 30 25.47 -27.84 -19.89
N ALA A 31 25.65 -28.46 -21.06
CA ALA A 31 24.86 -29.60 -21.49
C ALA A 31 25.52 -30.91 -21.00
N ASP A 32 24.74 -31.96 -20.72
CA ASP A 32 24.79 -33.19 -21.56
C ASP A 32 23.78 -34.30 -21.17
N THR A 33 23.04 -34.75 -22.20
CA THR A 33 22.95 -36.15 -22.68
C THR A 33 22.42 -37.30 -21.78
N SER A 34 21.14 -37.64 -22.03
CA SER A 34 20.59 -38.98 -22.39
C SER A 34 20.66 -40.20 -21.46
N THR A 35 19.52 -40.86 -21.22
CA THR A 35 19.26 -42.23 -21.75
C THR A 35 17.78 -42.66 -21.71
N THR A 36 17.44 -43.62 -22.57
CA THR A 36 16.08 -44.05 -23.00
C THR A 36 15.53 -45.27 -22.25
N ALA A 37 14.20 -45.40 -22.12
CA ALA A 37 13.49 -46.68 -22.23
C ALA A 37 11.96 -46.51 -22.48
N ASP A 38 11.40 -47.30 -23.39
CA ASP A 38 9.99 -47.30 -23.80
C ASP A 38 9.03 -48.05 -22.85
N ALA A 39 7.73 -47.71 -22.88
CA ALA A 39 6.67 -48.65 -23.27
C ALA A 39 5.30 -47.96 -23.46
N ALA A 40 4.52 -48.43 -24.45
CA ALA A 40 3.25 -47.83 -24.89
C ALA A 40 2.01 -48.29 -24.08
N THR A 41 0.85 -47.63 -24.28
CA THR A 41 -0.40 -48.25 -24.79
C THR A 41 -1.47 -47.19 -25.16
N SER A 42 -2.34 -47.50 -26.12
CA SER A 42 -3.42 -46.69 -26.71
C SER A 42 -4.81 -47.26 -26.29
N THR A 43 -5.98 -46.60 -26.33
CA THR A 43 -6.49 -45.43 -27.10
C THR A 43 -7.67 -44.79 -26.31
N SER A 44 -8.16 -43.59 -26.63
CA SER A 44 -9.44 -43.36 -27.36
C SER A 44 -9.80 -41.86 -27.36
N ALA A 45 -10.36 -41.35 -28.46
CA ALA A 45 -10.94 -40.00 -28.55
C ALA A 45 -12.47 -40.04 -28.38
N PRO A 46 -13.09 -38.91 -28.02
CA PRO A 46 -14.42 -38.56 -28.52
C PRO A 46 -14.36 -37.34 -29.47
N ASP A 47 -15.28 -37.35 -30.44
CA ASP A 47 -15.56 -36.24 -31.35
C ASP A 47 -15.89 -34.93 -30.60
N SER A 48 -15.59 -33.79 -31.22
CA SER A 48 -16.22 -32.52 -30.88
C SER A 48 -16.35 -31.64 -32.12
N THR A 49 -17.59 -31.25 -32.39
CA THR A 49 -18.03 -30.69 -33.67
C THR A 49 -17.62 -29.23 -33.83
N ALA A 50 -16.73 -28.93 -34.77
CA ALA A 50 -16.38 -27.55 -35.12
C ALA A 50 -17.54 -26.86 -35.86
N THR A 51 -18.16 -25.87 -35.23
CA THR A 51 -19.13 -24.99 -35.92
C THR A 51 -18.38 -23.97 -36.77
N SER A 52 -18.41 -24.15 -38.09
CA SER A 52 -17.89 -23.17 -39.04
C SER A 52 -18.79 -21.94 -39.07
N VAL A 53 -18.24 -20.78 -38.70
CA VAL A 53 -18.91 -19.47 -38.82
C VAL A 53 -18.46 -18.79 -40.11
N ALA A 54 -19.41 -18.24 -40.87
CA ALA A 54 -19.14 -17.64 -42.17
C ALA A 54 -18.25 -16.39 -42.07
N PRO A 55 -17.43 -16.06 -43.09
CA PRO A 55 -16.58 -14.88 -43.07
C PRO A 55 -17.41 -13.59 -43.12
N ALA A 56 -17.18 -12.69 -42.17
CA ALA A 56 -17.73 -11.34 -42.23
C ALA A 56 -17.05 -10.53 -43.34
N THR A 57 -17.84 -9.84 -44.15
CA THR A 57 -17.33 -9.00 -45.26
C THR A 57 -16.59 -7.78 -44.71
N ALA A 58 -15.28 -7.73 -44.89
CA ALA A 58 -14.48 -6.56 -44.50
C ALA A 58 -14.84 -5.34 -45.37
N THR A 59 -15.33 -4.28 -44.73
CA THR A 59 -15.58 -3.00 -45.41
C THR A 59 -14.29 -2.20 -45.46
N THR A 60 -13.70 -2.03 -46.65
CA THR A 60 -12.46 -1.28 -46.84
C THR A 60 -12.68 0.20 -46.51
N ALA A 61 -12.11 0.68 -45.40
CA ALA A 61 -12.09 2.11 -45.08
C ALA A 61 -11.08 2.86 -45.94
N THR A 62 -11.49 4.01 -46.47
CA THR A 62 -10.64 4.91 -47.25
C THR A 62 -9.47 5.44 -46.40
N PRO A 63 -8.23 5.48 -46.90
CA PRO A 63 -7.11 6.08 -46.17
C PRO A 63 -7.34 7.57 -45.96
N ALA A 64 -7.35 8.03 -44.70
CA ALA A 64 -7.32 9.45 -44.38
C ALA A 64 -5.91 10.01 -44.64
N THR A 65 -5.83 11.15 -45.33
CA THR A 65 -4.55 11.78 -45.67
C THR A 65 -3.87 12.32 -44.42
N ALA A 66 -2.74 11.73 -44.04
CA ALA A 66 -1.92 12.22 -42.92
C ALA A 66 -1.40 13.63 -43.22
N THR A 67 -1.83 14.62 -42.44
CA THR A 67 -1.34 15.99 -42.53
C THR A 67 -0.20 16.16 -41.53
N THR A 68 1.03 16.10 -42.00
CA THR A 68 2.22 16.28 -41.15
C THR A 68 2.32 17.71 -40.67
N ALA A 69 2.00 17.95 -39.39
CA ALA A 69 2.23 19.24 -38.75
C ALA A 69 3.73 19.45 -38.47
N THR A 70 4.26 20.62 -38.83
CA THR A 70 5.65 21.00 -38.60
C THR A 70 5.89 21.19 -37.09
N PRO A 71 7.00 20.68 -36.52
CA PRO A 71 7.29 20.89 -35.09
C PRO A 71 7.52 22.37 -34.80
N THR A 72 6.69 22.94 -33.92
CA THR A 72 6.88 24.29 -33.41
C THR A 72 7.79 24.22 -32.18
N THR A 73 8.99 24.80 -32.28
CA THR A 73 9.93 24.86 -31.15
C THR A 73 9.37 25.81 -30.10
N ALA A 74 8.98 25.29 -28.94
CA ALA A 74 8.59 26.12 -27.81
C ALA A 74 9.80 26.89 -27.27
N ALA A 75 9.61 28.18 -26.96
CA ALA A 75 10.62 28.98 -26.29
C ALA A 75 10.78 28.53 -24.82
N PRO A 76 11.98 28.66 -24.21
CA PRO A 76 12.17 28.33 -22.81
C PRO A 76 11.28 29.20 -21.91
N SER A 77 10.38 28.57 -21.17
CA SER A 77 9.55 29.24 -20.17
C SER A 77 10.42 29.66 -18.99
N THR A 78 10.49 30.96 -18.72
CA THR A 78 11.13 31.46 -17.49
C THR A 78 10.17 31.17 -16.34
N ALA A 79 10.61 30.36 -15.36
CA ALA A 79 9.80 30.03 -14.19
C ALA A 79 9.32 31.32 -13.50
N ALA A 80 7.99 31.43 -13.32
CA ALA A 80 7.41 32.55 -12.60
C ALA A 80 7.80 32.47 -11.11
N PRO A 81 8.01 33.62 -10.43
CA PRO A 81 8.29 33.61 -9.01
C PRO A 81 7.09 33.05 -8.24
N THR A 82 7.29 31.95 -7.51
CA THR A 82 6.29 31.39 -6.62
C THR A 82 5.98 32.39 -5.51
N THR A 83 4.72 32.80 -5.44
CA THR A 83 4.21 33.59 -4.31
C THR A 83 3.94 32.62 -3.17
N PRO A 84 4.33 32.89 -1.91
CA PRO A 84 3.98 32.03 -0.78
C PRO A 84 2.47 31.82 -0.72
N ALA A 85 2.03 30.58 -0.60
CA ALA A 85 0.62 30.26 -0.47
C ALA A 85 0.06 30.92 0.80
N THR A 86 -1.04 31.65 0.68
CA THR A 86 -1.73 32.24 1.84
C THR A 86 -2.41 31.13 2.64
N THR A 87 -2.06 30.99 3.92
CA THR A 87 -2.59 29.99 4.87
C THR A 87 -4.12 29.85 4.75
N PRO A 88 -4.62 28.69 4.29
CA PRO A 88 -6.05 28.49 4.10
C PRO A 88 -6.79 28.36 5.43
N SER A 89 -7.51 29.42 5.84
CA SER A 89 -8.33 29.45 7.05
C SER A 89 -9.60 28.56 7.03
N GLY A 90 -9.61 27.52 6.20
CA GLY A 90 -10.68 26.54 6.06
C GLY A 90 -10.71 25.53 7.21
N GLY A 91 -10.81 26.02 8.44
CA GLY A 91 -10.67 25.20 9.65
C GLY A 91 -11.62 24.01 9.69
N CYS A 92 -11.04 22.83 9.92
CA CYS A 92 -11.74 21.58 10.13
C CYS A 92 -12.71 21.72 11.31
N GLY A 93 -14.00 21.52 11.05
CA GLY A 93 -15.06 21.88 11.98
C GLY A 93 -14.93 21.18 13.34
N GLY A 94 -14.41 21.90 14.33
CA GLY A 94 -14.32 21.42 15.72
C GLY A 94 -12.97 20.83 16.14
N ALA A 95 -11.95 20.78 15.27
CA ALA A 95 -10.61 20.31 15.65
C ALA A 95 -9.91 21.33 16.58
N SER A 96 -10.05 21.14 17.88
CA SER A 96 -9.13 21.70 18.88
C SER A 96 -7.87 20.85 18.98
N GLY A 97 -6.88 21.33 19.73
CA GLY A 97 -5.74 20.48 20.14
C GLY A 97 -6.21 19.25 20.92
N ILE A 98 -5.35 18.23 20.96
CA ILE A 98 -5.62 16.93 21.59
C ILE A 98 -6.20 17.12 23.01
N PRO A 99 -7.34 16.47 23.35
CA PRO A 99 -8.00 16.66 24.64
C PRO A 99 -7.10 16.34 25.84
N ALA A 100 -7.22 17.15 26.89
CA ALA A 100 -6.48 16.92 28.13
C ALA A 100 -6.92 15.62 28.80
N GLY A 101 -5.98 14.69 28.98
CA GLY A 101 -6.24 13.36 29.55
C GLY A 101 -6.39 12.24 28.51
N ALA A 102 -6.28 12.54 27.22
CA ALA A 102 -6.03 11.53 26.19
C ALA A 102 -4.73 10.77 26.48
N ASP A 103 -4.69 9.47 26.15
CA ASP A 103 -3.47 8.67 26.20
C ASP A 103 -2.73 8.84 24.87
N LEU A 104 -1.47 9.32 24.91
CA LEU A 104 -0.71 9.64 23.71
C LEU A 104 0.16 8.43 23.32
N GLY A 105 0.04 7.99 22.07
CA GLY A 105 0.90 6.93 21.54
C GLY A 105 1.94 7.50 20.56
N THR A 106 1.77 7.20 19.28
CA THR A 106 2.83 7.43 18.28
C THR A 106 2.83 8.87 17.74
N VAL A 107 3.99 9.52 17.67
CA VAL A 107 4.18 10.83 17.01
C VAL A 107 5.14 10.68 15.84
N ILE A 108 4.77 11.23 14.69
CA ILE A 108 5.58 11.28 13.46
C ILE A 108 5.63 12.70 12.90
N HIS A 109 6.73 13.03 12.20
CA HIS A 109 6.99 14.35 11.62
C HIS A 109 7.33 14.25 10.14
N GLY A 110 6.72 15.11 9.33
CA GLY A 110 6.90 15.15 7.88
C GLY A 110 5.81 15.97 7.20
N ASP A 111 6.12 16.48 6.01
CA ASP A 111 5.22 17.24 5.14
C ASP A 111 4.03 16.38 4.68
N ILE A 112 2.80 16.70 5.12
CA ILE A 112 1.56 16.03 4.67
C ILE A 112 0.67 16.93 3.80
N ASP A 113 1.04 18.20 3.60
CA ASP A 113 0.22 19.21 2.93
C ASP A 113 0.84 19.78 1.63
N GLY A 114 2.11 19.48 1.39
CA GLY A 114 2.91 19.84 0.22
C GLY A 114 3.67 21.16 0.34
N ASP A 115 3.70 21.81 1.52
CA ASP A 115 4.34 23.12 1.72
C ASP A 115 5.86 23.08 2.00
N LEU A 116 6.45 21.88 2.09
CA LEU A 116 7.86 21.59 2.39
C LEU A 116 8.31 21.88 3.84
N ALA A 117 7.39 22.09 4.78
CA ALA A 117 7.67 22.12 6.21
C ALA A 117 7.17 20.85 6.91
N ASP A 118 7.87 20.43 7.98
CA ASP A 118 7.50 19.23 8.72
C ASP A 118 6.26 19.49 9.60
N ASP A 119 5.13 18.87 9.22
CA ASP A 119 3.95 18.80 10.06
C ASP A 119 4.16 17.80 11.21
N THR A 120 3.24 17.80 12.17
CA THR A 120 3.23 16.84 13.28
C THR A 120 1.94 16.05 13.25
N VAL A 121 2.04 14.72 13.13
CA VAL A 121 0.90 13.81 13.26
C VAL A 121 1.07 13.01 14.55
N THR A 122 0.05 13.05 15.41
CA THR A 122 0.02 12.38 16.72
C THR A 122 -1.18 11.45 16.79
N GLU A 123 -0.91 10.19 17.10
CA GLU A 123 -1.92 9.23 17.49
C GLU A 123 -2.19 9.28 19.00
N TYR A 124 -3.46 9.16 19.37
CA TYR A 124 -3.90 9.13 20.76
C TYR A 124 -5.17 8.30 20.94
N SER A 125 -5.42 7.84 22.15
CA SER A 125 -6.68 7.22 22.56
C SER A 125 -7.48 8.16 23.46
N LEU A 126 -8.78 8.25 23.23
CA LEU A 126 -9.74 8.94 24.10
C LEU A 126 -10.90 8.00 24.41
N ASP A 127 -11.09 7.69 25.69
CA ASP A 127 -12.12 6.75 26.17
C ASP A 127 -12.12 5.37 25.45
N GLY A 128 -10.94 4.90 24.99
CA GLY A 128 -10.78 3.65 24.24
C GLY A 128 -11.07 3.77 22.74
N VAL A 129 -11.22 4.98 22.22
CA VAL A 129 -11.33 5.26 20.78
C VAL A 129 -10.00 5.82 20.28
N PRO A 130 -9.35 5.21 19.28
CA PRO A 130 -8.14 5.77 18.67
C PRO A 130 -8.47 6.94 17.74
N HIS A 131 -7.64 7.97 17.81
CA HIS A 131 -7.68 9.18 17.00
C HIS A 131 -6.32 9.46 16.38
N VAL A 132 -6.31 10.15 15.25
CA VAL A 132 -5.10 10.73 14.64
C VAL A 132 -5.31 12.23 14.49
N HIS A 133 -4.51 12.98 15.25
CA HIS A 133 -4.42 14.44 15.20
C HIS A 133 -3.32 14.86 14.22
N ALA A 134 -3.60 15.83 13.38
CA ALA A 134 -2.62 16.50 12.53
C ALA A 134 -2.50 17.96 12.95
N GLN A 135 -1.27 18.45 13.10
CA GLN A 135 -0.94 19.86 13.32
C GLN A 135 0.03 20.32 12.25
N LEU A 136 -0.37 21.34 11.48
CA LEU A 136 0.43 21.85 10.38
C LEU A 136 1.53 22.81 10.86
N ALA A 137 2.66 22.80 10.16
CA ALA A 137 3.76 23.74 10.39
C ALA A 137 3.35 25.20 10.17
N THR A 138 2.54 25.47 9.14
CA THR A 138 1.94 26.79 8.85
C THR A 138 0.78 27.17 9.75
N GLY A 139 0.38 26.27 10.66
CA GLY A 139 -0.73 26.45 11.59
C GLY A 139 -2.06 26.00 11.00
N GLY A 140 -2.89 25.44 11.88
CA GLY A 140 -4.03 24.63 11.50
C GLY A 140 -3.93 23.28 12.21
N GLN A 141 -5.08 22.73 12.56
CA GLN A 141 -5.18 21.43 13.22
C GLN A 141 -6.40 20.69 12.69
N SER A 142 -6.28 19.37 12.62
CA SER A 142 -7.36 18.47 12.24
C SER A 142 -7.31 17.20 13.08
N ASP A 143 -8.45 16.53 13.22
CA ASP A 143 -8.59 15.31 14.00
C ASP A 143 -9.48 14.31 13.25
N ALA A 144 -9.10 13.04 13.29
CA ALA A 144 -9.86 11.94 12.71
C ALA A 144 -9.97 10.77 13.71
N VAL A 145 -11.18 10.23 13.87
CA VAL A 145 -11.41 8.95 14.56
C VAL A 145 -10.97 7.81 13.64
N VAL A 146 -10.21 6.85 14.18
CA VAL A 146 -9.58 5.75 13.41
C VAL A 146 -9.95 4.39 14.00
N GLN A 147 -11.25 4.17 14.24
CA GLN A 147 -11.74 2.98 14.94
C GLN A 147 -11.63 1.72 14.06
N ILE A 148 -10.46 1.06 14.08
CA ILE A 148 -10.15 -0.17 13.36
C ILE A 148 -9.80 -1.31 14.33
N GLY A 149 -10.18 -2.54 13.97
CA GLY A 149 -9.68 -3.76 14.63
C GLY A 149 -10.01 -3.98 16.11
N PHE A 150 -10.94 -3.23 16.70
CA PHE A 150 -11.18 -3.16 18.15
C PHE A 150 -9.95 -2.68 18.95
N ALA A 151 -9.00 -1.99 18.31
CA ALA A 151 -7.81 -1.50 18.97
C ALA A 151 -8.10 -0.17 19.68
N ASP A 152 -7.70 -0.05 20.95
CA ASP A 152 -7.77 1.21 21.71
C ASP A 152 -6.77 2.25 21.18
N HIS A 153 -5.70 1.78 20.52
CA HIS A 153 -4.59 2.54 19.94
C HIS A 153 -4.23 2.01 18.54
N VAL A 154 -3.66 2.86 17.69
CA VAL A 154 -3.11 2.46 16.38
C VAL A 154 -1.65 2.88 16.24
N GLN A 155 -0.84 2.12 15.51
CA GLN A 155 0.47 2.60 15.08
C GLN A 155 0.32 3.44 13.83
N ILE A 156 0.89 4.64 13.82
CA ILE A 156 0.91 5.51 12.62
C ILE A 156 2.28 5.58 11.98
N ASN A 157 2.31 5.64 10.66
CA ASN A 157 3.52 5.84 9.87
C ASN A 157 3.16 6.53 8.55
N PHE A 158 4.12 7.24 7.96
CA PHE A 158 3.94 7.81 6.63
C PHE A 158 4.05 6.74 5.55
N HIS A 159 3.15 6.82 4.56
CA HIS A 159 3.15 6.01 3.37
C HIS A 159 3.18 6.95 2.16
N ASP A 160 4.27 6.89 1.42
CA ASP A 160 4.41 7.61 0.17
C ASP A 160 3.75 6.78 -0.94
N PHE A 161 2.72 7.35 -1.57
CA PHE A 161 2.05 6.79 -2.73
C PHE A 161 2.78 7.31 -3.97
N ASP A 162 4.00 6.80 -4.16
CA ASP A 162 5.05 7.39 -4.98
C ASP A 162 4.56 7.87 -6.37
N HIS A 163 4.70 9.18 -6.60
CA HIS A 163 4.39 9.87 -7.86
C HIS A 163 5.61 10.09 -8.75
N SER A 164 6.68 9.29 -8.61
CA SER A 164 7.92 9.33 -9.42
C SER A 164 7.72 9.19 -10.94
N LEU A 165 6.50 8.89 -11.41
CA LEU A 165 6.10 8.96 -12.81
C LEU A 165 5.63 10.36 -13.29
N GLY A 166 5.72 11.39 -12.44
CA GLY A 166 5.70 12.81 -12.86
C GLY A 166 4.41 13.59 -12.57
N ALA A 167 3.95 13.60 -11.32
CA ALA A 167 2.97 14.61 -10.89
C ALA A 167 3.62 16.00 -10.75
N ASP A 168 2.97 17.04 -11.27
CA ASP A 168 3.49 18.43 -11.28
C ASP A 168 3.50 19.12 -9.90
N VAL A 169 3.01 18.46 -8.85
CA VAL A 169 2.87 18.99 -7.47
C VAL A 169 3.31 17.91 -6.49
N PRO A 170 4.10 18.24 -5.43
CA PRO A 170 4.35 17.32 -4.31
C PRO A 170 3.02 16.77 -3.75
N PRO A 171 2.77 15.46 -3.78
CA PRO A 171 1.50 14.90 -3.33
C PRO A 171 1.42 14.87 -1.80
N PRO A 172 0.21 14.86 -1.21
CA PRO A 172 0.04 14.70 0.23
C PRO A 172 0.52 13.30 0.65
N VAL A 173 1.49 13.26 1.57
CA VAL A 173 1.92 12.01 2.18
C VAL A 173 0.75 11.42 2.99
N ALA A 174 0.43 10.16 2.75
CA ALA A 174 -0.64 9.50 3.48
C ALA A 174 -0.14 8.99 4.83
N VAL A 175 -1.01 9.01 5.83
CA VAL A 175 -0.77 8.37 7.13
C VAL A 175 -1.39 6.97 7.09
N LEU A 176 -0.55 5.95 7.10
CA LEU A 176 -0.97 4.57 7.36
C LEU A 176 -1.20 4.41 8.86
N ALA A 177 -2.40 4.02 9.25
CA ALA A 177 -2.75 3.68 10.62
C ALA A 177 -3.04 2.17 10.73
N VAL A 178 -2.38 1.48 11.66
CA VAL A 178 -2.45 0.02 11.85
C VAL A 178 -2.92 -0.31 13.26
N GLY A 179 -4.07 -0.96 13.39
CA GLY A 179 -4.61 -1.48 14.64
C GLY A 179 -4.34 -2.98 14.76
N ALA A 180 -3.69 -3.40 15.84
CA ALA A 180 -3.49 -4.81 16.14
C ALA A 180 -4.81 -5.46 16.59
N ALA A 181 -5.11 -6.67 16.08
CA ALA A 181 -6.32 -7.41 16.47
C ALA A 181 -6.00 -8.62 17.35
N GLN A 182 -5.08 -9.47 16.87
CA GLN A 182 -4.54 -10.62 17.57
C GLN A 182 -3.15 -10.94 16.99
N THR A 183 -2.37 -11.79 17.64
CA THR A 183 -1.04 -12.19 17.13
C THR A 183 -1.14 -12.66 15.68
N GLY A 184 -0.35 -12.08 14.77
CA GLY A 184 -0.33 -12.45 13.35
C GLY A 184 -1.49 -11.91 12.51
N THR A 185 -2.35 -11.03 13.04
CA THR A 185 -3.31 -10.27 12.23
C THR A 185 -3.39 -8.80 12.65
N ALA A 186 -3.63 -7.93 11.67
CA ALA A 186 -3.79 -6.50 11.86
C ALA A 186 -4.85 -5.94 10.91
N TYR A 187 -5.49 -4.85 11.32
CA TYR A 187 -6.30 -4.02 10.43
C TYR A 187 -5.57 -2.73 10.14
N TYR A 188 -5.77 -2.18 8.95
CA TYR A 188 -5.19 -0.88 8.61
C TYR A 188 -6.19 0.01 7.89
N THR A 189 -5.97 1.32 7.99
CA THR A 189 -6.59 2.32 7.13
C THR A 189 -5.54 3.35 6.72
N LEU A 190 -5.93 4.20 5.79
CA LEU A 190 -5.10 5.27 5.23
C LEU A 190 -5.81 6.58 5.48
N LEU A 191 -5.06 7.60 5.89
CA LEU A 191 -5.55 8.95 6.08
C LEU A 191 -4.76 9.93 5.22
N THR A 192 -5.41 11.01 4.81
CA THR A 192 -4.80 12.11 4.05
C THR A 192 -5.50 13.41 4.39
N LEU A 193 -4.83 14.53 4.10
CA LEU A 193 -5.47 15.82 4.12
C LEU A 193 -6.42 15.98 2.93
N THR A 194 -7.61 16.52 3.20
CA THR A 194 -8.48 17.11 2.17
C THR A 194 -7.84 18.36 1.56
N THR A 195 -8.42 18.86 0.46
CA THR A 195 -8.17 20.22 -0.07
C THR A 195 -8.52 21.36 0.91
N HIS A 196 -9.05 21.03 2.10
CA HIS A 196 -9.31 21.95 3.21
C HIS A 196 -8.43 21.65 4.42
N TYR A 197 -7.34 20.91 4.23
CA TYR A 197 -6.33 20.60 5.25
C TYR A 197 -6.88 19.80 6.45
N CYS A 198 -7.96 19.05 6.21
CA CYS A 198 -8.55 18.16 7.20
C CYS A 198 -8.09 16.73 6.98
N ILE A 199 -7.39 16.17 7.96
CA ILE A 199 -7.07 14.75 8.00
C ILE A 199 -8.37 13.96 8.11
N GLN A 200 -8.52 12.97 7.24
CA GLN A 200 -9.67 12.08 7.21
C GLN A 200 -9.22 10.68 6.78
N PRO A 201 -9.86 9.61 7.26
CA PRO A 201 -9.62 8.28 6.71
C PRO A 201 -10.17 8.19 5.29
N TRP A 202 -9.63 7.26 4.51
CA TRP A 202 -10.17 6.89 3.21
C TRP A 202 -11.47 6.12 3.39
N HIS A 203 -12.34 6.18 2.39
CA HIS A 203 -13.67 5.57 2.41
C HIS A 203 -13.88 4.71 1.15
N VAL A 204 -14.75 3.72 1.22
CA VAL A 204 -15.25 3.00 0.03
C VAL A 204 -16.48 3.70 -0.56
N SER A 205 -16.91 3.30 -1.76
CA SER A 205 -18.02 3.95 -2.49
C SER A 205 -19.39 3.97 -1.78
N GLY A 206 -19.56 3.20 -0.69
CA GLY A 206 -20.71 3.25 0.21
C GLY A 206 -20.61 4.29 1.34
N GLY A 207 -19.51 5.07 1.42
CA GLY A 207 -19.27 6.04 2.49
C GLY A 207 -18.84 5.42 3.84
N ALA A 208 -18.58 4.12 3.89
CA ALA A 208 -17.92 3.48 5.03
C ALA A 208 -16.40 3.71 4.96
N MET A 209 -15.73 3.82 6.11
CA MET A 209 -14.27 3.87 6.18
C MET A 209 -13.66 2.65 5.47
N PHE A 210 -12.63 2.87 4.65
CA PHE A 210 -11.82 1.81 4.09
C PHE A 210 -11.00 1.18 5.22
N VAL A 211 -11.15 -0.13 5.40
CA VAL A 211 -10.34 -0.92 6.33
C VAL A 211 -9.81 -2.13 5.57
N GLY A 212 -8.50 -2.22 5.45
CA GLY A 212 -7.82 -3.42 4.99
C GLY A 212 -7.46 -4.33 6.16
N HIS A 213 -7.14 -5.58 5.85
CA HIS A 213 -6.72 -6.60 6.80
C HIS A 213 -5.40 -7.22 6.33
N VAL A 214 -4.54 -7.56 7.29
CA VAL A 214 -3.28 -8.26 7.07
C VAL A 214 -3.30 -9.51 7.93
N SER A 215 -2.98 -10.66 7.35
CA SER A 215 -2.99 -11.96 8.00
C SER A 215 -1.72 -12.72 7.65
N ALA A 216 -0.95 -13.08 8.69
CA ALA A 216 0.20 -13.96 8.63
C ALA A 216 -0.12 -15.39 9.13
N GLN A 217 -1.40 -15.77 9.22
CA GLN A 217 -1.82 -17.05 9.82
C GLN A 217 -2.61 -17.99 8.89
N GLY A 218 -2.94 -17.58 7.67
CA GLY A 218 -3.72 -18.40 6.73
C GLY A 218 -5.24 -18.23 6.88
N PRO A 219 -5.98 -17.93 5.78
CA PRO A 219 -5.46 -17.44 4.51
C PRO A 219 -4.58 -16.21 4.75
N PHE A 220 -3.51 -16.08 3.96
CA PHE A 220 -2.73 -14.85 4.04
C PHE A 220 -3.51 -13.73 3.36
N GLU A 221 -3.39 -12.52 3.91
CA GLU A 221 -4.02 -11.29 3.44
C GLU A 221 -3.02 -10.15 3.65
N GLY A 222 -3.05 -9.14 2.78
CA GLY A 222 -2.09 -8.03 2.87
C GLY A 222 -2.14 -7.07 1.70
N LEU A 223 -1.18 -6.15 1.66
CA LEU A 223 -1.12 -5.04 0.71
C LEU A 223 0.18 -5.05 -0.08
N MET A 224 0.11 -5.48 -1.34
CA MET A 224 1.26 -5.50 -2.24
C MET A 224 1.34 -4.18 -3.03
N CYS A 225 2.48 -3.51 -2.97
CA CYS A 225 2.81 -2.38 -3.84
C CYS A 225 3.43 -2.86 -5.15
N ASP A 226 2.94 -2.40 -6.31
CA ASP A 226 3.72 -2.46 -7.55
C ASP A 226 4.83 -1.41 -7.51
N GLY A 227 6.00 -1.82 -7.03
CA GLY A 227 7.20 -0.99 -6.91
C GLY A 227 7.76 -0.45 -8.23
N GLY A 228 7.16 -0.79 -9.38
CA GLY A 228 7.48 -0.18 -10.68
C GLY A 228 6.54 0.96 -11.10
N MET A 229 5.37 1.12 -10.45
CA MET A 229 4.34 2.08 -10.91
C MET A 229 3.73 2.99 -9.83
N GLY A 230 4.03 2.80 -8.54
CA GLY A 230 3.73 3.76 -7.44
C GLY A 230 2.25 4.01 -7.09
N HIS A 231 1.34 3.69 -8.00
CA HIS A 231 -0.10 3.97 -7.91
C HIS A 231 -0.97 2.71 -7.85
N ILE A 232 -0.36 1.54 -8.00
CA ILE A 232 -1.07 0.27 -8.11
C ILE A 232 -0.85 -0.52 -6.83
N PHE A 233 -1.84 -0.39 -5.95
CA PHE A 233 -1.96 -1.18 -4.75
C PHE A 233 -2.80 -2.40 -5.07
N THR A 234 -2.24 -3.57 -4.82
CA THR A 234 -2.96 -4.83 -4.94
C THR A 234 -3.29 -5.31 -3.54
N SER A 235 -4.56 -5.25 -3.17
CA SER A 235 -5.06 -5.93 -1.98
C SER A 235 -5.05 -7.42 -2.28
N MET A 236 -4.20 -8.19 -1.60
CA MET A 236 -4.35 -9.64 -1.63
C MET A 236 -5.43 -10.02 -0.64
N THR A 237 -6.55 -10.51 -1.17
CA THR A 237 -7.70 -10.95 -0.38
C THR A 237 -7.58 -12.39 0.08
N GLN A 238 -6.71 -13.20 -0.54
CA GLN A 238 -6.52 -14.61 -0.16
C GLN A 238 -5.24 -15.21 -0.78
N ALA A 239 -4.45 -15.94 0.01
CA ALA A 239 -3.53 -16.97 -0.50
C ALA A 239 -3.72 -18.30 0.23
N GLU A 240 -3.87 -19.39 -0.54
CA GLU A 240 -4.07 -20.75 -0.05
C GLU A 240 -3.05 -21.72 -0.65
N ASN A 241 -2.50 -22.61 0.18
CA ASN A 241 -1.61 -23.68 -0.30
C ASN A 241 -2.45 -24.81 -0.92
N THR A 242 -2.26 -25.06 -2.22
CA THR A 242 -2.97 -26.12 -2.96
C THR A 242 -2.25 -27.47 -2.96
N GLY A 243 -1.07 -27.53 -2.33
CA GLY A 243 -0.30 -28.74 -2.10
C GLY A 243 1.19 -28.55 -2.42
N GLY A 244 2.06 -28.83 -1.45
CA GLY A 244 3.51 -28.66 -1.60
C GLY A 244 3.89 -27.17 -1.65
N ASN A 245 4.54 -26.75 -2.74
CA ASN A 245 4.90 -25.36 -2.99
C ASN A 245 3.92 -24.65 -3.95
N ASN A 246 2.75 -25.22 -4.22
CA ASN A 246 1.75 -24.59 -5.10
C ASN A 246 0.78 -23.75 -4.27
N TRP A 247 0.43 -22.57 -4.78
CA TRP A 247 -0.44 -21.61 -4.11
C TRP A 247 -1.48 -21.05 -5.07
N HIS A 248 -2.72 -20.96 -4.60
CA HIS A 248 -3.78 -20.22 -5.25
C HIS A 248 -3.85 -18.82 -4.62
N ILE A 249 -3.67 -17.78 -5.43
CA ILE A 249 -3.65 -16.39 -4.97
C ILE A 249 -4.85 -15.67 -5.58
N THR A 250 -5.66 -15.02 -4.73
CA THR A 250 -6.67 -14.06 -5.15
C THR A 250 -6.24 -12.65 -4.77
N THR A 251 -6.24 -11.77 -5.77
CA THR A 251 -5.83 -10.38 -5.68
C THR A 251 -6.93 -9.47 -6.18
N THR A 252 -6.97 -8.23 -5.70
CA THR A 252 -7.89 -7.21 -6.17
C THR A 252 -7.17 -5.88 -6.32
N LEU A 253 -7.28 -5.26 -7.49
CA LEU A 253 -6.68 -3.96 -7.75
C LEU A 253 -7.41 -2.88 -6.95
N MET A 254 -6.67 -2.10 -6.17
CA MET A 254 -7.16 -0.98 -5.38
C MET A 254 -6.84 0.32 -6.12
N HIS A 255 -7.89 0.97 -6.63
CA HIS A 255 -7.82 2.33 -7.16
C HIS A 255 -8.19 3.32 -6.05
N HIS A 256 -7.51 4.47 -5.98
CA HIS A 256 -7.82 5.51 -5.00
C HIS A 256 -7.68 6.91 -5.57
N ASN A 257 -8.31 7.88 -4.92
CA ASN A 257 -8.09 9.32 -5.14
C ASN A 257 -7.74 10.07 -3.85
N PHE A 258 -7.11 9.39 -2.89
CA PHE A 258 -6.75 9.92 -1.57
C PHE A 258 -7.95 10.34 -0.70
N THR A 259 -9.14 9.76 -0.96
CA THR A 259 -10.36 9.96 -0.14
C THR A 259 -11.33 8.81 -0.36
N LEU A 260 -11.52 8.41 -1.62
CA LEU A 260 -12.30 7.28 -2.06
C LEU A 260 -11.38 6.15 -2.53
N VAL A 261 -11.75 4.92 -2.17
CA VAL A 261 -11.17 3.66 -2.63
C VAL A 261 -12.22 2.89 -3.42
N THR A 262 -11.81 2.34 -4.56
CA THR A 262 -12.62 1.42 -5.37
C THR A 262 -11.78 0.22 -5.78
N PHE A 263 -12.46 -0.90 -5.99
CA PHE A 263 -11.82 -2.19 -6.27
C PHE A 263 -12.28 -2.73 -7.62
N ASP A 264 -11.35 -3.30 -8.39
CA ASP A 264 -11.68 -4.09 -9.57
C ASP A 264 -12.34 -5.43 -9.20
N ALA A 265 -12.75 -6.21 -10.21
CA ALA A 265 -13.15 -7.59 -9.98
C ALA A 265 -11.93 -8.44 -9.54
N PRO A 266 -12.04 -9.27 -8.49
CA PRO A 266 -10.94 -10.11 -8.04
C PRO A 266 -10.34 -10.98 -9.16
N GLN A 267 -9.02 -11.01 -9.23
CA GLN A 267 -8.24 -11.84 -10.15
C GLN A 267 -7.60 -12.98 -9.37
N ALA A 268 -7.75 -14.20 -9.88
CA ALA A 268 -7.18 -15.40 -9.26
C ALA A 268 -6.16 -16.06 -10.20
N PHE A 269 -5.03 -16.49 -9.64
CA PHE A 269 -3.97 -17.18 -10.38
C PHE A 269 -3.25 -18.18 -9.47
N ASP A 270 -2.68 -19.22 -10.10
CA ASP A 270 -1.84 -20.19 -9.41
C ASP A 270 -0.36 -19.79 -9.55
N THR A 271 0.41 -19.94 -8.48
CA THR A 271 1.85 -19.68 -8.46
C THR A 271 2.60 -20.77 -7.69
N THR A 272 3.93 -20.76 -7.76
CA THR A 272 4.78 -21.67 -6.99
C THR A 272 5.78 -20.90 -6.11
N GLY A 273 5.82 -21.24 -4.83
CA GLY A 273 6.70 -20.61 -3.85
C GLY A 273 6.74 -21.36 -2.52
N THR A 274 7.74 -21.05 -1.71
CA THR A 274 7.73 -21.41 -0.29
C THR A 274 6.73 -20.54 0.46
N GLU A 275 6.21 -21.00 1.59
CA GLU A 275 5.35 -20.20 2.47
C GLU A 275 6.01 -18.86 2.83
N ALA A 276 7.30 -18.89 3.22
CA ALA A 276 8.07 -17.68 3.54
C ALA A 276 8.13 -16.68 2.37
N SER A 277 8.26 -17.13 1.12
CA SER A 277 8.21 -16.24 -0.04
C SER A 277 6.81 -15.69 -0.34
N ILE A 278 5.74 -16.46 -0.08
CA ILE A 278 4.35 -15.99 -0.26
C ILE A 278 3.99 -14.97 0.83
N VAL A 279 4.38 -15.21 2.09
CA VAL A 279 4.21 -14.24 3.17
C VAL A 279 5.01 -12.96 2.87
N ALA A 280 6.28 -13.07 2.49
CA ALA A 280 7.12 -11.90 2.19
C ALA A 280 6.68 -11.10 0.95
N GLN A 281 5.99 -11.73 -0.02
CA GLN A 281 5.50 -11.06 -1.22
C GLN A 281 4.08 -10.51 -1.08
N TYR A 282 3.24 -11.11 -0.23
CA TYR A 282 1.82 -10.79 -0.17
C TYR A 282 1.20 -10.73 1.24
N GLY A 283 1.66 -11.54 2.20
CA GLY A 283 1.07 -11.68 3.54
C GLY A 283 1.46 -10.62 4.58
N ASP A 284 2.07 -9.52 4.12
CA ASP A 284 2.53 -8.39 4.94
C ASP A 284 2.45 -7.10 4.11
N ILE A 285 2.59 -5.93 4.74
CA ILE A 285 2.79 -4.65 4.04
C ILE A 285 4.28 -4.49 3.69
N VAL A 286 4.83 -5.49 3.01
CA VAL A 286 6.22 -5.57 2.57
C VAL A 286 6.27 -5.46 1.04
N GLY A 287 7.05 -4.49 0.56
CA GLY A 287 7.12 -4.12 -0.86
C GLY A 287 7.25 -2.62 -1.07
N CYS A 288 6.70 -1.83 -0.14
CA CYS A 288 6.70 -0.36 -0.16
C CYS A 288 7.89 0.23 0.66
N GLY A 289 9.05 -0.43 0.64
CA GLY A 289 10.27 0.02 1.34
C GLY A 289 10.27 -0.09 2.88
N ARG A 290 9.33 -0.84 3.49
CA ARG A 290 9.18 -0.98 4.96
C ARG A 290 9.62 -2.35 5.49
N ALA A 291 9.91 -2.39 6.78
CA ALA A 291 10.11 -3.62 7.53
C ALA A 291 8.77 -4.37 7.72
N PRO A 292 8.78 -5.70 7.86
CA PRO A 292 7.57 -6.50 8.11
C PRO A 292 6.81 -6.04 9.35
N LEU A 293 5.47 -6.05 9.30
CA LEU A 293 4.61 -5.76 10.46
C LEU A 293 4.71 -6.84 11.54
N PHE A 294 5.02 -8.08 11.14
CA PHE A 294 5.16 -9.22 12.04
C PHE A 294 6.59 -9.76 12.01
N THR A 295 7.28 -9.69 13.16
CA THR A 295 8.65 -10.18 13.39
C THR A 295 8.69 -11.27 14.44
#